data_AF-A0A1E4REJ1-F1
#
_entry.id   AF-A0A1E4REJ1-F1
#
_cell.length_a   1.000
_cell.length_b   1.000
_cell.length_c   1.000
_cell.angle_alpha   90.00
_cell.angle_beta   90.00
_cell.angle_gamma   90.00
#
_symmetry.space_group_name_H-M   'P 1'
#
loop_
_entity.id
_entity.type
_entity.pdbx_description
1 polymer ?
#
loop_
_entity_poly.entity_id
_entity_poly.type
_entity_poly.pdbx_seq_one_letter_code
_entity_poly.pdbx_strand_id
1 'polypeptide(L)'
;MKQYLDKFYYWYFIVHIPITLLIDSTIVIPDEYQLWIQKLIVSFHIETNKDILLIESPLWFKVFGLFELVVQLPIFVIGSIFLRNKDERITPVMMIYGFNAFFTTLVCLIWVIAEGDNFGLTRAEIYNLVLIYVPYLIIPLVMMIDNLIRNIKVFNKIEITKKNQ
;
A
#
# COMPACT_ATOMS: atom_id res chain seq x y z
N MET A 1 19.84 2.08 -13.18
CA MET A 1 18.95 2.44 -12.06
C MET A 1 18.54 3.90 -12.16
N LYS A 2 17.25 4.22 -12.18
CA LYS A 2 16.79 5.62 -12.05
C LYS A 2 16.89 6.00 -10.58
N GLN A 3 18.04 6.57 -10.19
CA GLN A 3 18.39 6.88 -8.80
C GLN A 3 17.31 7.66 -8.03
N TYR A 4 16.49 8.46 -8.73
CA TYR A 4 15.39 9.22 -8.15
C TYR A 4 14.20 8.36 -7.70
N LEU A 5 13.80 7.37 -8.49
CA LEU A 5 12.68 6.48 -8.15
C LEU A 5 13.03 5.58 -6.97
N ASP A 6 14.25 5.04 -6.96
CA ASP A 6 14.72 4.17 -5.87
C ASP A 6 14.78 4.95 -4.54
N LYS A 7 15.19 6.23 -4.58
CA LYS A 7 15.15 7.13 -3.41
C LYS A 7 13.72 7.44 -2.97
N PHE A 8 12.79 7.62 -3.91
CA PHE A 8 11.38 7.82 -3.60
C PHE A 8 10.77 6.58 -2.93
N TYR A 9 10.99 5.38 -3.49
CA TYR A 9 10.52 4.12 -2.90
C TYR A 9 11.11 3.86 -1.51
N TYR A 10 12.36 4.25 -1.29
CA TYR A 10 13.00 4.15 0.02
C TYR A 10 12.26 4.97 1.08
N TRP A 11 11.98 6.24 0.79
CA TRP A 11 11.24 7.10 1.72
C TRP A 11 9.78 6.69 1.86
N TYR A 12 9.16 6.24 0.77
CA TYR A 12 7.82 5.66 0.78
C TYR A 12 7.74 4.51 1.79
N PHE A 13 8.65 3.52 1.72
CA PHE A 13 8.65 2.41 2.67
C PHE A 13 8.92 2.86 4.10
N ILE A 14 9.84 3.81 4.34
CA ILE A 14 10.10 4.32 5.69
C ILE A 14 8.87 4.98 6.29
N VAL A 15 8.13 5.77 5.52
CA VAL A 15 6.93 6.47 5.98
C VAL A 15 5.78 5.49 6.22
N HIS A 16 5.68 4.42 5.44
CA HIS A 16 4.61 3.42 5.62
C HIS A 16 4.78 2.58 6.88
N ILE A 17 6.00 2.37 7.39
CA ILE A 17 6.21 1.61 8.64
C ILE A 17 5.42 2.20 9.82
N PRO A 18 5.60 3.48 10.22
CA PRO A 18 4.83 4.05 11.32
C PRO A 18 3.35 4.21 10.98
N ILE A 19 2.99 4.47 9.73
CA ILE A 19 1.58 4.56 9.30
C ILE A 19 0.89 3.22 9.53
N THR A 20 1.45 2.12 9.04
CA THR A 20 0.88 0.78 9.20
C THR A 20 0.84 0.33 10.65
N LEU A 21 1.85 0.69 11.45
CA LEU A 21 1.85 0.37 12.88
C LEU A 21 0.81 1.17 13.66
N LEU A 22 0.58 2.45 13.35
CA LEU A 22 -0.29 3.33 14.13
C LEU A 22 -1.73 3.39 13.60
N ILE A 23 -1.93 3.27 12.30
CA ILE A 23 -3.22 3.41 11.62
C ILE A 23 -3.69 2.05 11.13
N ASP A 24 -2.98 1.43 10.18
CA ASP A 24 -3.54 0.24 9.51
C ASP A 24 -3.67 -0.98 10.46
N SER A 25 -2.86 -1.03 11.51
CA SER A 25 -3.01 -2.07 12.54
C SER A 25 -4.35 -2.02 13.28
N THR A 26 -5.01 -0.86 13.35
CA THR A 26 -6.33 -0.72 14.00
C THR A 26 -7.44 -1.39 13.22
N ILE A 27 -7.23 -1.67 11.93
CA ILE A 27 -8.17 -2.45 11.11
C ILE A 27 -8.33 -3.87 11.70
N VAL A 28 -7.25 -4.42 12.27
CA VAL A 28 -7.20 -5.80 12.77
C VAL A 28 -7.32 -5.84 14.30
N ILE A 29 -6.73 -4.87 15.00
CA ILE A 29 -6.72 -4.83 16.47
C ILE A 29 -8.09 -4.33 16.97
N PRO A 30 -8.81 -5.11 17.82
CA PRO A 30 -10.05 -4.66 18.43
C PRO A 30 -9.87 -3.39 19.26
N ASP A 31 -10.90 -2.54 19.31
CA ASP A 31 -10.82 -1.21 19.95
C ASP A 31 -10.32 -1.28 21.41
N GLU A 32 -10.64 -2.33 22.16
CA GLU A 32 -10.22 -2.46 23.56
C GLU A 32 -8.70 -2.55 23.74
N TYR A 33 -7.98 -3.00 22.70
CA TYR A 33 -6.53 -3.20 22.71
C TYR A 33 -5.76 -2.11 21.94
N GLN A 34 -6.46 -1.15 21.34
CA GLN A 34 -5.81 -0.05 20.63
C GLN A 34 -5.23 0.98 21.61
N LEU A 35 -4.06 1.52 21.27
CA LEU A 35 -3.42 2.60 22.04
C LEU A 35 -4.22 3.89 21.88
N TRP A 36 -4.12 4.78 22.89
CA TRP A 36 -4.81 6.07 22.87
C TRP A 36 -4.50 6.91 21.62
N ILE A 37 -3.25 6.87 21.14
CA ILE A 37 -2.82 7.63 19.95
C ILE A 37 -3.44 7.06 18.67
N GLN A 38 -3.61 5.74 18.60
CA GLN A 38 -4.23 5.07 17.46
C GLN A 38 -5.71 5.47 17.38
N LYS A 39 -6.41 5.39 18.51
CA LYS A 39 -7.80 5.85 18.62
C LYS A 39 -7.94 7.32 18.21
N LEU A 40 -7.07 8.20 18.72
CA LEU A 40 -7.10 9.62 18.39
C LEU A 40 -6.97 9.86 16.88
N ILE A 41 -6.00 9.22 16.22
CA ILE A 41 -5.76 9.41 14.78
C ILE A 41 -6.90 8.82 13.95
N VAL A 42 -7.37 7.62 14.29
CA VAL A 42 -8.43 6.92 13.54
C VAL A 42 -9.77 7.64 13.71
N SER A 43 -10.13 8.06 14.93
CA SER A 43 -11.33 8.86 15.16
C SER A 43 -11.29 10.18 14.39
N PHE A 44 -10.14 10.89 14.42
CA PHE A 44 -9.98 12.11 13.63
C PHE A 44 -10.19 11.87 12.13
N HIS A 45 -9.63 10.77 11.60
CA HIS A 45 -9.78 10.41 10.19
C HIS A 45 -11.22 10.03 9.83
N ILE A 46 -11.89 9.24 10.67
CA ILE A 46 -13.30 8.87 10.48
C ILE A 46 -14.21 10.10 10.54
N GLU A 47 -14.03 10.99 11.52
CA GLU A 47 -14.84 12.20 11.68
C GLU A 47 -14.63 13.18 10.53
N THR A 48 -13.40 13.31 10.04
CA THR A 48 -13.06 14.26 8.96
C THR A 48 -13.50 13.75 7.59
N ASN A 49 -13.33 12.45 7.32
CA ASN A 49 -13.46 11.89 5.98
C ASN A 49 -14.64 10.94 5.80
N LYS A 50 -15.37 10.61 6.87
CA LYS A 50 -16.45 9.62 6.90
C LYS A 50 -16.03 8.30 6.25
N ASP A 51 -14.86 7.81 6.64
CA ASP A 51 -14.26 6.63 6.03
C ASP A 51 -15.05 5.37 6.36
N ILE A 52 -15.96 4.99 5.45
CA ILE A 52 -16.86 3.84 5.62
C ILE A 52 -16.10 2.51 5.78
N LEU A 53 -14.88 2.40 5.26
CA LEU A 53 -14.09 1.17 5.39
C LEU A 53 -13.65 0.96 6.84
N LEU A 54 -13.30 2.05 7.53
CA LEU A 54 -12.91 2.02 8.93
C LEU A 54 -14.12 1.96 9.88
N ILE A 55 -15.24 2.57 9.50
CA ILE A 55 -16.49 2.53 10.26
C ILE A 55 -17.07 1.11 10.26
N GLU A 56 -17.30 0.54 9.07
CA GLU A 56 -17.97 -0.76 8.93
C GLU A 56 -17.00 -1.93 9.12
N SER A 57 -15.74 -1.73 8.71
CA SER A 57 -14.65 -2.72 8.82
C SER A 57 -15.07 -4.15 8.44
N PRO A 58 -15.53 -4.36 7.19
CA PRO A 58 -16.00 -5.66 6.75
C PRO A 58 -14.87 -6.70 6.78
N LEU A 59 -15.23 -7.98 6.91
CA LEU A 59 -14.25 -9.07 7.09
C LEU A 59 -13.16 -9.09 6.00
N TRP A 60 -13.51 -8.86 4.74
CA TRP A 60 -12.54 -8.83 3.64
C TRP A 60 -11.51 -7.70 3.80
N PHE A 61 -11.92 -6.55 4.35
CA PHE A 61 -11.04 -5.41 4.62
C PHE A 61 -10.11 -5.72 5.78
N LYS A 62 -10.62 -6.39 6.83
CA LYS A 62 -9.79 -6.92 7.93
C LYS A 62 -8.75 -7.92 7.45
N VAL A 63 -9.08 -8.76 6.47
CA VAL A 63 -8.12 -9.68 5.84
C VAL A 63 -7.03 -8.90 5.10
N PHE A 64 -7.37 -7.81 4.41
CA PHE A 64 -6.36 -6.95 3.79
C PHE A 64 -5.46 -6.27 4.81
N GLY A 65 -6.02 -5.73 5.89
CA GLY A 65 -5.24 -5.18 7.01
C GLY A 65 -4.30 -6.21 7.63
N LEU A 66 -4.77 -7.45 7.82
CA LEU A 66 -3.92 -8.54 8.31
C LEU A 66 -2.78 -8.86 7.34
N PHE A 67 -3.08 -8.94 6.04
CA PHE A 67 -2.05 -9.16 5.02
C PHE A 67 -1.04 -8.01 4.97
N GLU A 68 -1.50 -6.78 5.20
CA GLU A 68 -0.62 -5.63 5.31
C GLU A 68 0.36 -5.76 6.49
N LEU A 69 -0.13 -6.10 7.68
CA LEU A 69 0.71 -6.29 8.87
C LEU A 69 1.68 -7.46 8.73
N VAL A 70 1.24 -8.58 8.13
CA VAL A 70 2.04 -9.82 8.10
C VAL A 70 2.96 -9.89 6.90
N VAL A 71 2.59 -9.25 5.77
CA VAL A 71 3.35 -9.36 4.51
C VAL A 71 3.93 -8.01 4.09
N GLN A 72 3.12 -6.96 4.02
CA GLN A 72 3.59 -5.67 3.51
C GLN A 72 4.55 -4.98 4.49
N LEU A 73 4.26 -5.01 5.80
CA LEU A 73 5.11 -4.38 6.82
C LEU A 73 6.54 -4.96 6.86
N PRO A 74 6.76 -6.29 6.86
CA PRO A 74 8.10 -6.85 6.68
C PRO A 74 8.77 -6.41 5.37
N ILE A 75 8.01 -6.30 4.27
CA ILE A 75 8.53 -5.80 2.99
C ILE A 75 8.95 -4.33 3.10
N PHE A 76 8.26 -3.48 3.86
CA PHE A 76 8.68 -2.09 4.08
C PHE A 76 10.07 -2.03 4.76
N VAL A 77 10.28 -2.87 5.77
CA VAL A 77 11.56 -2.96 6.47
C VAL A 77 12.65 -3.51 5.55
N ILE A 78 12.42 -4.64 4.89
CA ILE A 78 13.40 -5.25 3.97
C ILE A 78 13.69 -4.30 2.80
N GLY A 79 12.65 -3.71 2.22
CA GLY A 79 12.73 -2.77 1.09
C GLY A 79 13.55 -1.55 1.42
N SER A 80 13.33 -0.92 2.58
CA SER A 80 14.16 0.22 3.02
C SER A 80 15.64 -0.14 3.19
N ILE A 81 15.95 -1.33 3.75
CA ILE A 81 17.34 -1.80 3.91
C ILE A 81 17.99 -2.04 2.54
N PHE A 82 17.32 -2.75 1.63
CA PHE A 82 17.87 -3.12 0.34
C PHE A 82 18.04 -1.89 -0.57
N LEU A 83 17.05 -0.98 -0.59
CA LEU A 83 17.15 0.26 -1.35
C LEU A 83 18.28 1.17 -0.82
N ARG A 84 18.48 1.24 0.51
CA ARG A 84 19.62 1.96 1.10
C ARG A 84 20.96 1.39 0.63
N ASN A 85 21.05 0.07 0.52
CA ASN A 85 22.24 -0.63 0.06
C ASN A 85 22.36 -0.74 -1.47
N LYS A 86 21.40 -0.18 -2.23
CA LYS A 86 21.31 -0.29 -3.69
C LYS A 86 21.31 -1.74 -4.19
N ASP A 87 20.69 -2.63 -3.43
CA ASP A 87 20.61 -4.05 -3.75
C ASP A 87 19.47 -4.33 -4.73
N GLU A 88 19.80 -4.74 -5.96
CA GLU A 88 18.82 -4.97 -7.02
C GLU A 88 17.90 -6.18 -6.76
N ARG A 89 18.22 -7.05 -5.80
CA ARG A 89 17.40 -8.22 -5.42
C ARG A 89 16.02 -7.83 -4.91
N ILE A 90 15.83 -6.57 -4.52
CA ILE A 90 14.55 -6.04 -4.06
C ILE A 90 13.54 -5.82 -5.21
N THR A 91 14.00 -5.73 -6.45
CA THR A 91 13.18 -5.47 -7.64
C THR A 91 11.98 -6.43 -7.78
N PRO A 92 12.15 -7.78 -7.78
CA PRO A 92 11.01 -8.70 -7.84
C PRO A 92 10.06 -8.58 -6.64
N VAL A 93 10.58 -8.28 -5.45
CA VAL A 93 9.76 -8.10 -4.24
C VAL A 93 8.89 -6.85 -4.35
N MET A 94 9.46 -5.72 -4.81
CA MET A 94 8.71 -4.47 -5.04
C MET A 94 7.65 -4.62 -6.12
N MET A 95 7.88 -5.47 -7.13
CA MET A 95 6.86 -5.78 -8.15
C MET A 95 5.64 -6.48 -7.52
N ILE A 96 5.88 -7.54 -6.73
CA ILE A 96 4.80 -8.30 -6.06
C ILE A 96 4.06 -7.41 -5.05
N TYR A 97 4.82 -6.67 -4.24
CA TYR A 97 4.27 -5.69 -3.31
C TYR A 97 3.40 -4.65 -4.02
N GLY A 98 3.93 -4.05 -5.09
CA GLY A 98 3.25 -3.01 -5.86
C GLY A 98 1.91 -3.50 -6.41
N PHE A 99 1.87 -4.73 -6.93
CA PHE A 99 0.63 -5.36 -7.36
C PHE A 99 -0.36 -5.53 -6.21
N ASN A 100 0.08 -6.08 -5.07
CA ASN A 100 -0.80 -6.35 -3.94
C ASN A 100 -1.41 -5.06 -3.35
N ALA A 101 -0.59 -4.05 -3.10
CA ALA A 101 -1.05 -2.76 -2.55
C ALA A 101 -1.96 -2.01 -3.54
N PHE A 102 -1.64 -2.04 -4.84
CA PHE A 102 -2.54 -1.53 -5.88
C PHE A 102 -3.89 -2.26 -5.87
N PHE A 103 -3.88 -3.59 -5.88
CA PHE A 103 -5.09 -4.40 -6.00
C PHE A 103 -6.02 -4.24 -4.79
N THR A 104 -5.47 -4.32 -3.58
CA THR A 104 -6.25 -4.13 -2.34
C THR A 104 -6.85 -2.72 -2.27
N THR A 105 -6.08 -1.69 -2.61
CA THR A 105 -6.59 -0.31 -2.68
C THR A 105 -7.66 -0.14 -3.77
N LEU A 106 -7.50 -0.79 -4.92
CA LEU A 106 -8.51 -0.77 -5.98
C LEU A 106 -9.85 -1.35 -5.50
N VAL A 107 -9.81 -2.47 -4.77
CA VAL A 107 -11.01 -3.08 -4.18
C VAL A 107 -11.65 -2.13 -3.16
N CYS A 108 -10.85 -1.49 -2.29
CA CYS A 108 -11.34 -0.47 -1.35
C CYS A 108 -12.02 0.70 -2.06
N LEU A 109 -11.42 1.22 -3.13
CA LEU A 109 -11.98 2.32 -3.93
C LEU A 109 -13.30 1.92 -4.60
N ILE A 110 -13.37 0.74 -5.19
CA ILE A 110 -14.60 0.22 -5.80
C ILE A 110 -15.70 0.11 -4.75
N TRP A 111 -15.37 -0.39 -3.55
CA TRP A 111 -16.32 -0.47 -2.44
C TRP A 111 -16.84 0.92 -2.03
N VAL A 112 -15.95 1.90 -1.85
CA VAL A 112 -16.32 3.28 -1.50
C VAL A 112 -17.25 3.89 -2.55
N ILE A 113 -16.97 3.69 -3.83
CA ILE A 113 -17.79 4.23 -4.92
C ILE A 113 -19.15 3.50 -5.02
N ALA A 114 -19.17 2.19 -4.81
CA ALA A 114 -20.38 1.38 -4.95
C ALA A 114 -21.34 1.53 -3.76
N GLU A 115 -20.80 1.58 -2.54
CA GLU A 115 -21.59 1.53 -1.31
C GLU A 115 -21.66 2.86 -0.56
N GLY A 116 -20.87 3.88 -0.94
CA GLY A 116 -20.85 5.17 -0.24
C GLY A 116 -22.23 5.80 -0.07
N ASP A 117 -23.06 5.79 -1.12
CA ASP A 117 -24.43 6.32 -1.06
C ASP A 117 -25.31 5.51 -0.07
N ASN A 118 -25.14 4.17 -0.01
CA ASN A 118 -25.89 3.30 0.90
C ASN A 118 -25.51 3.54 2.37
N PHE A 119 -24.27 3.93 2.63
CA PHE A 119 -23.78 4.34 3.95
C PHE A 119 -23.99 5.83 4.27
N GLY A 120 -24.76 6.54 3.43
CA GLY A 120 -25.18 7.92 3.69
C GLY A 120 -24.13 8.99 3.39
N LEU A 121 -23.10 8.67 2.60
CA LEU A 121 -22.15 9.68 2.12
C LEU A 121 -22.79 10.48 0.98
N THR A 122 -22.50 11.77 0.94
CA THR A 122 -22.79 12.59 -0.23
C THR A 122 -21.77 12.34 -1.34
N ARG A 123 -22.13 12.66 -2.59
CA ARG A 123 -21.19 12.55 -3.73
C ARG A 123 -19.88 13.30 -3.52
N ALA A 124 -19.92 14.44 -2.82
CA ALA A 124 -18.72 15.21 -2.50
C ALA A 124 -17.83 14.48 -1.49
N GLU A 125 -18.42 13.83 -0.49
CA GLU A 125 -17.69 13.03 0.50
C GLU A 125 -17.09 11.77 -0.11
N ILE A 126 -17.83 11.07 -0.99
CA ILE A 126 -17.29 9.94 -1.77
C ILE A 126 -16.08 10.40 -2.59
N TYR A 127 -16.20 11.52 -3.30
CA TYR A 127 -15.10 12.04 -4.11
C TYR A 127 -13.88 12.42 -3.27
N ASN A 128 -14.09 13.09 -2.14
CA ASN A 128 -13.01 13.42 -1.20
C ASN A 128 -12.33 12.17 -0.66
N LEU A 129 -13.11 11.16 -0.25
CA LEU A 129 -12.58 9.89 0.24
C LEU A 129 -11.76 9.18 -0.85
N VAL A 130 -12.29 9.07 -2.07
CA VAL A 130 -11.56 8.51 -3.22
C VAL A 130 -10.22 9.23 -3.42
N LEU A 131 -10.19 10.56 -3.40
CA LEU A 131 -8.96 11.33 -3.57
C LEU A 131 -7.90 11.03 -2.50
N ILE A 132 -8.31 10.72 -1.27
CA ILE A 132 -7.39 10.33 -0.18
C ILE A 132 -6.74 8.96 -0.48
N TYR A 133 -7.48 8.03 -1.07
CA TYR A 133 -6.99 6.68 -1.41
C TYR A 133 -6.17 6.64 -2.71
N VAL A 134 -6.37 7.58 -3.64
CA VAL A 134 -5.69 7.61 -4.96
C VAL A 134 -4.15 7.51 -4.88
N PRO A 135 -3.44 8.21 -3.98
CA PRO A 135 -1.99 8.05 -3.85
C PRO A 135 -1.56 6.61 -3.55
N TYR A 136 -2.30 5.92 -2.69
CA TYR A 136 -2.07 4.52 -2.32
C TYR A 136 -2.42 3.54 -3.45
N LEU A 137 -3.17 3.98 -4.47
CA LEU A 137 -3.39 3.22 -5.70
C LEU A 137 -2.26 3.44 -6.70
N ILE A 138 -1.94 4.71 -6.98
CA ILE A 138 -1.05 5.09 -8.09
C ILE A 138 0.41 4.80 -7.77
N ILE A 139 0.88 5.06 -6.55
CA ILE A 139 2.28 4.85 -6.19
C ILE A 139 2.66 3.36 -6.29
N PRO A 140 1.91 2.41 -5.70
CA PRO A 140 2.17 0.99 -5.88
C PRO A 140 2.06 0.52 -7.33
N LEU A 141 1.13 1.06 -8.12
CA LEU A 141 1.03 0.74 -9.54
C LEU A 141 2.28 1.16 -10.32
N VAL A 142 2.78 2.38 -10.09
CA VAL A 142 4.02 2.88 -10.70
C VAL A 142 5.21 2.01 -10.27
N MET A 143 5.28 1.66 -8.98
CA MET A 143 6.31 0.77 -8.45
C MET A 143 6.26 -0.61 -9.12
N MET A 144 5.07 -1.19 -9.29
CA MET A 144 4.87 -2.47 -9.97
C MET A 144 5.39 -2.43 -11.41
N ILE A 145 4.96 -1.43 -12.19
CA ILE A 145 5.32 -1.30 -13.61
C ILE A 145 6.81 -1.05 -13.79
N ASP A 146 7.41 -0.14 -13.00
CA ASP A 146 8.85 0.14 -13.06
C ASP A 146 9.67 -1.13 -12.79
N ASN A 147 9.32 -1.88 -11.74
CA ASN A 147 10.04 -3.11 -11.37
C ASN A 147 9.80 -4.26 -12.35
N LEU A 148 8.60 -4.38 -12.93
CA LEU A 148 8.32 -5.32 -14.02
C LEU A 148 9.24 -5.06 -15.23
N ILE A 149 9.35 -3.80 -15.68
CA ILE A 149 10.21 -3.43 -16.80
C ILE A 149 11.69 -3.73 -16.48
N ARG A 150 12.14 -3.49 -15.25
CA ARG A 150 13.52 -3.81 -14.81
C ARG A 150 13.79 -5.32 -14.84
N ASN A 151 12.87 -6.13 -14.32
CA ASN A 151 13.00 -7.59 -14.34
C ASN A 151 13.06 -8.12 -15.79
N ILE A 152 12.19 -7.65 -16.69
CA ILE A 152 12.21 -8.06 -18.11
C ILE A 152 13.57 -7.78 -18.76
N LYS A 153 14.18 -6.61 -18.49
CA LYS A 153 15.51 -6.27 -19.03
C LYS A 153 16.60 -7.22 -18.53
N VAL A 154 16.55 -7.62 -17.27
CA VAL A 154 17.50 -8.58 -16.67
C VAL A 154 17.34 -9.95 -17.34
N PHE A 155 16.10 -10.42 -17.50
CA PHE A 155 15.83 -11.69 -18.20
C PHE A 155 16.34 -11.69 -19.63
N ASN A 156 16.06 -10.64 -20.41
CA ASN A 156 16.55 -10.52 -21.79
C ASN A 156 18.08 -10.53 -21.86
N LYS A 157 18.75 -9.88 -20.91
CA LYS A 157 20.23 -9.88 -20.84
C LYS A 157 20.78 -11.29 -20.58
N ILE A 158 20.17 -12.03 -19.64
CA ILE A 158 20.55 -13.41 -19.33
C ILE A 158 20.38 -14.31 -20.56
N GLU A 159 19.29 -14.15 -21.30
CA GLU A 159 19.02 -14.93 -22.52
C GLU A 159 20.07 -14.68 -23.60
N ILE A 160 20.46 -13.41 -23.82
CA ILE A 160 21.51 -13.05 -24.78
C ILE A 160 22.86 -13.65 -24.39
N THR A 161 23.23 -13.59 -23.10
CA THR A 161 24.50 -14.18 -22.64
C THR A 161 24.55 -15.69 -22.86
N LYS A 162 23.42 -16.39 -22.66
CA LYS A 162 23.34 -17.84 -22.94
C LYS A 162 23.42 -18.19 -24.42
N LYS A 163 22.95 -17.32 -25.32
CA LYS A 163 23.04 -17.53 -26.78
C LYS A 163 24.44 -17.31 -27.35
N ASN A 164 25.29 -16.59 -26.62
CA ASN A 164 26.66 -16.25 -27.03
C ASN A 164 27.74 -17.14 -26.40
N GLN A 165 27.35 -18.15 -25.61
CA GLN A 165 28.21 -19.19 -25.04
C GLN A 165 28.01 -20.48 -25.80
#